data_AF-A0A9P8J194-F1
#
_entry.id   AF-A0A9P8J194-F1
#
_cell.length_a   1.000
_cell.length_b   1.000
_cell.length_c   1.000
_cell.angle_alpha   90.00
_cell.angle_beta   90.00
_cell.angle_gamma   90.00
#
_symmetry.space_group_name_H-M   'P 1'
#
loop_
_entity.id
_entity.type
_entity.pdbx_description
1 polymer ?
#
loop_
_entity_poly.entity_id
_entity_poly.type
_entity_poly.pdbx_seq_one_letter_code
_entity_poly.pdbx_strand_id
1 'polypeptide(L)'
;MTSKTERFAALLGTLPNTSSSANGAAHNFCETAPTGMQFVPINAVSKFPYKYMKRSQSEPVSIQFFAGGKFWGRDWDLWYIHSPYFQSERPTIFVPLAQFKQLLREIDSAYPSFAVRMPNNPEGTLVFPFEYSEHRLLRPHFLGKSSNKDDFDRLSSSAPHFGRLAEDETEPVPEHISYFRQDMDAAVDAGKNKGKSKAAKEAKQEARALQQYNMRRQVGRTQVSLGLSPASSDDPNLDVIYITVDVESYERNHNIITEIGFATLDTRDVQGIPPGEAGKDWHKFIRARHFRINEYKHYVNSEFVRGCPDQFEFGESEFVNLKDVPRMVASCFKSPYSAKNAKDITEDDGEKRNIIFLGHDTKQDVAYLHKLGYDPKNLANLLEFQDTAAMWRAITGEQSIRGLAHIMYALELESWNTHNAGNDAVYTVHAMIGMCIKDLQKKASDEDDEGGVSLLPEKKTDVEKEIKKITKKFVEWDM
;
A
#
# COMPACT_ATOMS: atom_id res chain seq x y z
N MET A 1 -25.70 12.72 -65.91
CA MET A 1 -26.10 12.22 -64.57
C MET A 1 -24.82 12.04 -63.77
N THR A 2 -24.52 12.99 -62.89
CA THR A 2 -23.30 13.00 -62.08
C THR A 2 -23.50 12.22 -60.78
N SER A 3 -22.44 11.57 -60.31
CA SER A 3 -22.52 10.58 -59.23
C SER A 3 -22.73 11.23 -57.86
N LYS A 4 -23.31 10.48 -56.90
CA LYS A 4 -23.59 10.92 -55.53
C LYS A 4 -22.31 11.39 -54.79
N THR A 5 -21.15 10.91 -55.22
CA THR A 5 -19.81 11.25 -54.70
C THR A 5 -19.35 12.65 -55.12
N GLU A 6 -19.70 13.10 -56.31
CA GLU A 6 -19.33 14.44 -56.82
C GLU A 6 -20.16 15.56 -56.18
N ARG A 7 -21.38 15.24 -55.67
CA ARG A 7 -22.22 16.20 -54.94
C ARG A 7 -21.73 16.50 -53.52
N PHE A 8 -20.95 15.61 -52.92
CA PHE A 8 -20.39 15.83 -51.57
C PHE A 8 -19.11 16.67 -51.59
N ALA A 9 -18.32 16.60 -52.68
CA ALA A 9 -17.11 17.39 -52.84
C ALA A 9 -17.38 18.89 -53.10
N ALA A 10 -18.56 19.25 -53.61
CA ALA A 10 -18.93 20.64 -53.90
C ALA A 10 -19.41 21.44 -52.67
N LEU A 11 -19.66 20.79 -51.52
CA LEU A 11 -20.19 21.45 -50.32
C LEU A 11 -19.11 21.94 -49.34
N LEU A 12 -17.86 21.51 -49.52
CA LEU A 12 -16.70 21.92 -48.72
C LEU A 12 -15.75 22.70 -49.61
N GLY A 13 -16.10 23.96 -49.85
CA GLY A 13 -15.23 24.88 -50.58
C GLY A 13 -13.84 24.95 -49.92
N THR A 14 -12.82 24.87 -50.78
CA THR A 14 -11.36 25.00 -50.55
C THR A 14 -10.58 23.68 -50.47
N LEU A 15 -9.91 23.37 -51.59
CA LEU A 15 -8.79 22.44 -51.69
C LEU A 15 -7.61 22.97 -50.84
N PRO A 16 -6.95 22.15 -50.00
CA PRO A 16 -5.63 22.48 -49.50
C PRO A 16 -4.55 21.99 -50.47
N ASN A 17 -3.66 22.91 -50.80
CA ASN A 17 -2.42 22.68 -51.55
C ASN A 17 -1.65 21.46 -51.03
N THR A 18 -1.25 20.60 -51.96
CA THR A 18 -0.19 19.62 -51.76
C THR A 18 1.12 20.37 -51.48
N SER A 19 1.63 20.27 -50.25
CA SER A 19 2.98 20.73 -49.90
C SER A 19 3.85 19.53 -49.52
N SER A 20 5.01 19.45 -50.15
CA SER A 20 5.91 18.30 -50.18
C SER A 20 7.11 18.45 -49.24
N SER A 21 7.55 17.29 -48.72
CA SER A 21 8.82 16.97 -48.05
C SER A 21 8.95 17.37 -46.57
N ALA A 22 9.74 16.72 -45.72
CA ALA A 22 10.76 15.69 -45.91
C ALA A 22 10.51 14.52 -44.92
N ASN A 23 10.68 13.29 -45.39
CA ASN A 23 10.33 11.98 -44.78
C ASN A 23 8.85 11.53 -44.87
N GLY A 24 7.97 12.31 -45.51
CA GLY A 24 6.52 12.10 -45.42
C GLY A 24 5.94 11.21 -46.53
N ALA A 25 5.37 10.06 -46.15
CA ALA A 25 4.23 9.54 -46.89
C ALA A 25 3.09 10.56 -46.77
N ALA A 26 2.51 11.00 -47.89
CA ALA A 26 1.35 11.86 -47.87
C ALA A 26 0.14 11.02 -47.46
N HIS A 27 -0.23 11.05 -46.18
CA HIS A 27 -1.42 10.37 -45.71
C HIS A 27 -2.67 11.15 -46.11
N ASN A 28 -3.64 10.44 -46.65
CA ASN A 28 -4.94 10.99 -46.96
C ASN A 28 -5.81 11.04 -45.70
N PHE A 29 -6.73 12.00 -45.65
CA PHE A 29 -7.72 12.07 -44.58
C PHE A 29 -8.49 10.74 -44.46
N CYS A 30 -8.64 10.23 -43.23
CA CYS A 30 -9.27 8.95 -42.93
C CYS A 30 -8.56 7.70 -43.51
N GLU A 31 -7.30 7.83 -43.92
CA GLU A 31 -6.44 6.69 -44.27
C GLU A 31 -6.13 5.88 -43.01
N THR A 32 -6.26 4.55 -43.09
CA THR A 32 -5.93 3.65 -41.98
C THR A 32 -4.42 3.56 -41.80
N ALA A 33 -3.98 3.51 -40.54
CA ALA A 33 -2.57 3.43 -40.20
C ALA A 33 -1.88 2.24 -40.89
N PRO A 34 -0.70 2.42 -41.51
CA PRO A 34 0.11 1.30 -42.01
C PRO A 34 0.50 0.31 -40.90
N THR A 35 0.77 -0.94 -41.27
CA THR A 35 1.25 -1.96 -40.34
C THR A 35 2.68 -1.63 -39.87
N GLY A 36 3.01 -1.89 -38.60
CA GLY A 36 4.30 -1.52 -38.00
C GLY A 36 4.33 -0.13 -37.36
N MET A 37 3.26 0.66 -37.49
CA MET A 37 3.19 2.01 -36.94
C MET A 37 2.69 1.98 -35.50
N GLN A 38 3.46 2.61 -34.59
CA GLN A 38 3.12 2.67 -33.17
C GLN A 38 2.66 4.07 -32.76
N PHE A 39 1.74 4.13 -31.80
CA PHE A 39 1.05 5.35 -31.43
C PHE A 39 1.16 5.67 -29.94
N VAL A 40 1.06 6.96 -29.62
CA VAL A 40 1.00 7.46 -28.24
C VAL A 40 -0.17 8.44 -28.12
N PRO A 41 -1.01 8.37 -27.07
CA PRO A 41 -2.13 9.29 -26.92
C PRO A 41 -1.62 10.72 -26.74
N ILE A 42 -2.09 11.66 -27.56
CA ILE A 42 -1.56 13.03 -27.56
C ILE A 42 -1.75 13.73 -26.21
N ASN A 43 -2.82 13.40 -25.49
CA ASN A 43 -3.09 13.90 -24.14
C ASN A 43 -2.10 13.37 -23.10
N ALA A 44 -1.55 12.17 -23.28
CA ALA A 44 -0.48 11.65 -22.43
C ALA A 44 0.84 12.38 -22.74
N VAL A 45 1.11 12.64 -24.02
CA VAL A 45 2.29 13.41 -24.46
C VAL A 45 2.25 14.84 -23.91
N SER A 46 1.15 15.57 -24.06
CA SER A 46 1.03 16.96 -23.61
C SER A 46 1.22 17.14 -22.10
N LYS A 47 1.03 16.07 -21.34
CA LYS A 47 1.15 16.03 -19.88
C LYS A 47 2.43 15.35 -19.40
N PHE A 48 3.29 14.95 -20.32
CA PHE A 48 4.48 14.17 -20.04
C PHE A 48 5.35 14.72 -18.89
N PRO A 49 5.75 16.02 -18.87
CA PRO A 49 6.62 16.53 -17.83
C PRO A 49 5.99 16.41 -16.43
N TYR A 50 4.68 16.58 -16.32
CA TYR A 50 3.99 16.59 -15.02
C TYR A 50 3.73 15.18 -14.48
N LYS A 51 3.65 14.18 -15.36
CA LYS A 51 3.24 12.81 -15.00
C LYS A 51 4.42 11.84 -14.91
N TYR A 52 5.43 12.01 -15.76
CA TYR A 52 6.50 11.02 -15.95
C TYR A 52 7.90 11.55 -15.62
N MET A 53 8.04 12.80 -15.18
CA MET A 53 9.31 13.37 -14.74
C MET A 53 9.31 13.67 -13.24
N LYS A 54 10.50 13.70 -12.63
CA LYS A 54 10.66 14.13 -11.25
C LYS A 54 10.26 15.59 -11.12
N ARG A 55 9.67 15.97 -9.97
CA ARG A 55 9.20 17.34 -9.71
C ARG A 55 10.28 18.40 -9.96
N SER A 56 11.54 18.11 -9.60
CA SER A 56 12.69 19.00 -9.82
C SER A 56 13.09 19.18 -11.29
N GLN A 57 12.70 18.26 -12.17
CA GLN A 57 13.02 18.28 -13.61
C GLN A 57 11.82 18.76 -14.45
N SER A 58 10.60 18.53 -13.97
CA SER A 58 9.35 18.83 -14.67
C SER A 58 9.20 20.31 -15.03
N GLU A 59 9.55 21.22 -14.13
CA GLU A 59 9.30 22.65 -14.30
C GLU A 59 10.16 23.26 -15.43
N PRO A 60 11.49 23.09 -15.46
CA PRO A 60 12.33 23.54 -16.58
C PRO A 60 11.87 23.00 -17.94
N VAL A 61 11.61 21.69 -18.03
CA VAL A 61 11.15 21.04 -19.28
C VAL A 61 9.80 21.57 -19.71
N SER A 62 8.86 21.74 -18.77
CA SER A 62 7.56 22.33 -19.04
C SER A 62 7.70 23.73 -19.63
N ILE A 63 8.48 24.61 -19.00
CA ILE A 63 8.66 25.99 -19.45
C ILE A 63 9.25 26.04 -20.87
N GLN A 64 10.23 25.19 -21.18
CA GLN A 64 10.90 25.20 -22.49
C GLN A 64 10.07 24.58 -23.61
N PHE A 65 9.40 23.44 -23.37
CA PHE A 65 8.81 22.62 -24.43
C PHE A 65 7.28 22.53 -24.42
N PHE A 66 6.61 22.81 -23.29
CA PHE A 66 5.18 22.51 -23.14
C PHE A 66 4.29 23.73 -22.85
N ALA A 67 4.68 24.53 -21.86
CA ALA A 67 3.89 25.64 -21.34
C ALA A 67 3.73 26.78 -22.35
N GLY A 68 2.72 27.63 -22.15
CA GLY A 68 2.46 28.78 -23.03
C GLY A 68 2.08 28.40 -24.45
N GLY A 69 1.49 27.21 -24.65
CA GLY A 69 1.08 26.72 -25.97
C GLY A 69 2.21 26.08 -26.79
N LYS A 70 3.46 26.06 -26.30
CA LYS A 70 4.61 25.52 -27.04
C LYS A 70 4.46 24.07 -27.47
N PHE A 71 3.80 23.24 -26.64
CA PHE A 71 3.50 21.86 -27.02
C PHE A 71 2.63 21.79 -28.29
N TRP A 72 1.60 22.63 -28.34
CA TRP A 72 0.64 22.69 -29.43
C TRP A 72 1.19 23.42 -30.66
N GLY A 73 2.19 24.29 -30.47
CA GLY A 73 2.91 24.97 -31.55
C GLY A 73 3.88 24.09 -32.33
N ARG A 74 3.93 22.77 -32.03
CA ARG A 74 4.72 21.79 -32.77
C ARG A 74 3.89 21.17 -33.88
N ASP A 75 4.56 20.75 -34.95
CA ASP A 75 3.94 19.97 -36.01
C ASP A 75 3.66 18.53 -35.52
N TRP A 76 2.38 18.22 -35.38
CA TRP A 76 1.88 16.89 -35.03
C TRP A 76 1.10 16.29 -36.19
N ASP A 77 1.44 15.06 -36.53
CA ASP A 77 0.60 14.21 -37.37
C ASP A 77 -0.44 13.58 -36.44
N LEU A 78 -1.71 13.97 -36.61
CA LEU A 78 -2.79 13.53 -35.75
C LEU A 78 -3.42 12.27 -36.34
N TRP A 79 -3.52 11.24 -35.51
CA TRP A 79 -4.23 10.01 -35.81
C TRP A 79 -5.37 9.84 -34.80
N TYR A 80 -6.43 9.13 -35.16
CA TYR A 80 -7.56 9.00 -34.26
C TYR A 80 -8.29 7.66 -34.36
N ILE A 81 -8.96 7.31 -33.26
CA ILE A 81 -9.92 6.22 -33.20
C ILE A 81 -11.26 6.79 -32.71
N HIS A 82 -12.31 6.60 -33.53
CA HIS A 82 -13.69 6.92 -33.19
C HIS A 82 -14.58 5.85 -33.82
N SER A 83 -14.88 4.81 -33.03
CA SER A 83 -15.37 3.50 -33.48
C SER A 83 -16.53 3.03 -32.61
N PRO A 84 -17.55 2.33 -33.14
CA PRO A 84 -18.67 1.79 -32.36
C PRO A 84 -18.22 0.72 -31.37
N TYR A 85 -17.05 0.11 -31.58
CA TYR A 85 -16.52 -0.93 -30.69
C TYR A 85 -15.93 -0.37 -29.39
N PHE A 86 -15.76 0.95 -29.30
CA PHE A 86 -15.32 1.66 -28.09
C PHE A 86 -16.20 2.90 -27.85
N GLN A 87 -17.09 2.80 -26.86
CA GLN A 87 -18.04 3.85 -26.55
C GLN A 87 -17.33 5.10 -25.98
N SER A 88 -17.27 6.16 -26.77
CA SER A 88 -16.70 7.45 -26.38
C SER A 88 -17.47 8.59 -27.05
N GLU A 89 -17.70 9.68 -26.31
CA GLU A 89 -18.33 10.90 -26.84
C GLU A 89 -17.43 11.69 -27.79
N ARG A 90 -16.11 11.44 -27.73
CA ARG A 90 -15.09 12.14 -28.51
C ARG A 90 -14.07 11.17 -29.09
N PRO A 91 -13.46 11.50 -30.24
CA PRO A 91 -12.35 10.71 -30.80
C PRO A 91 -11.18 10.66 -29.82
N THR A 92 -10.52 9.50 -29.71
CA THR A 92 -9.23 9.42 -29.01
C THR A 92 -8.13 9.77 -30.01
N ILE A 93 -7.37 10.82 -29.72
CA ILE A 93 -6.32 11.34 -30.61
C ILE A 93 -4.95 10.82 -30.20
N PHE A 94 -4.17 10.40 -31.19
CA PHE A 94 -2.85 9.82 -31.09
C PHE A 94 -1.85 10.60 -31.95
N VAL A 95 -0.57 10.45 -31.62
CA VAL A 95 0.56 10.86 -32.45
C VAL A 95 1.48 9.67 -32.70
N PRO A 96 2.21 9.63 -33.81
CA PRO A 96 3.21 8.59 -34.06
C PRO A 96 4.29 8.57 -32.97
N LEU A 97 4.68 7.37 -32.53
CA LEU A 97 5.77 7.18 -31.56
C LEU A 97 7.07 7.85 -32.02
N ALA A 98 7.32 7.89 -33.32
CA ALA A 98 8.48 8.57 -33.90
C ALA A 98 8.52 10.07 -33.56
N GLN A 99 7.38 10.77 -33.66
CA GLN A 99 7.28 12.19 -33.32
C GLN A 99 7.47 12.42 -31.81
N PHE A 100 6.96 11.50 -30.97
CA PHE A 100 7.20 11.60 -29.53
C PHE A 100 8.66 11.32 -29.16
N LYS A 101 9.29 10.29 -29.73
CA LYS A 101 10.73 10.02 -29.56
C LYS A 101 11.59 11.20 -30.01
N GLN A 102 11.18 11.93 -31.05
CA GLN A 102 11.84 13.16 -31.47
C GLN A 102 11.78 14.23 -30.38
N LEU A 103 10.60 14.49 -29.81
CA LEU A 103 10.46 15.41 -28.67
C LEU A 103 11.32 14.99 -27.47
N LEU A 104 11.37 13.69 -27.13
CA LEU A 104 12.22 13.20 -26.05
C LEU A 104 13.71 13.42 -26.32
N ARG A 105 14.18 13.24 -27.57
CA ARG A 105 15.58 13.54 -27.95
C ARG A 105 15.92 15.02 -27.82
N GLU A 106 14.99 15.91 -28.17
CA GLU A 106 15.18 17.35 -27.99
C GLU A 106 15.27 17.74 -26.52
N ILE A 107 14.43 17.14 -25.67
CA ILE A 107 14.48 17.34 -24.21
C ILE A 107 15.81 16.82 -23.64
N ASP A 108 16.24 15.61 -24.02
CA ASP A 108 17.53 15.04 -23.61
C ASP A 108 18.71 15.89 -24.11
N SER A 109 18.63 16.47 -25.31
CA SER A 109 19.66 17.36 -25.83
C SER A 109 19.74 18.69 -25.06
N ALA A 110 18.60 19.23 -24.63
CA ALA A 110 18.56 20.46 -23.83
C ALA A 110 18.95 20.21 -22.36
N TYR A 111 18.68 18.99 -21.85
CA TYR A 111 18.96 18.59 -20.48
C TYR A 111 19.65 17.21 -20.40
N PRO A 112 20.93 17.09 -20.80
CA PRO A 112 21.62 15.79 -20.87
C PRO A 112 21.68 15.02 -19.53
N SER A 113 21.60 15.73 -18.41
CA SER A 113 21.63 15.17 -17.06
C SER A 113 20.28 14.62 -16.57
N PHE A 114 19.17 14.84 -17.29
CA PHE A 114 17.84 14.44 -16.81
C PHE A 114 17.51 12.97 -17.12
N ALA A 115 18.20 12.36 -18.09
CA ALA A 115 17.99 10.98 -18.53
C ALA A 115 16.50 10.66 -18.79
N VAL A 116 15.86 11.45 -19.66
CA VAL A 116 14.44 11.29 -19.96
C VAL A 116 14.25 10.01 -20.78
N ARG A 117 13.37 9.12 -20.30
CA ARG A 117 13.10 7.83 -20.92
C ARG A 117 11.60 7.63 -21.07
N MET A 118 11.22 6.81 -22.05
CA MET A 118 9.85 6.30 -22.13
C MET A 118 9.52 5.58 -20.83
N PRO A 119 8.33 5.80 -20.24
CA PRO A 119 7.87 5.02 -19.09
C PRO A 119 7.80 3.54 -19.49
N ASN A 120 8.57 2.70 -18.81
CA ASN A 120 8.55 1.24 -18.98
C ASN A 120 8.32 0.59 -17.61
N ASN A 121 7.30 1.09 -16.91
CA ASN A 121 6.96 0.76 -15.54
C ASN A 121 5.63 -0.03 -15.47
N PRO A 122 5.40 -0.80 -14.39
CA PRO A 122 4.17 -1.59 -14.19
C PRO A 122 2.85 -0.78 -14.14
N GLU A 123 2.92 0.55 -14.26
CA GLU A 123 1.77 1.47 -14.27
C GLU A 123 1.20 1.73 -15.68
N GLY A 124 1.78 1.12 -16.74
CA GLY A 124 1.20 1.06 -18.09
C GLY A 124 2.14 1.52 -19.21
N THR A 125 2.02 0.88 -20.37
CA THR A 125 2.75 1.19 -21.61
C THR A 125 2.13 2.43 -22.29
N LEU A 126 2.94 3.42 -22.69
CA LEU A 126 2.48 4.59 -23.47
C LEU A 126 2.36 4.31 -24.98
N VAL A 127 2.84 3.16 -25.42
CA VAL A 127 2.97 2.78 -26.82
C VAL A 127 1.89 1.76 -27.17
N PHE A 128 1.06 2.11 -28.15
CA PHE A 128 -0.05 1.30 -28.61
C PHE A 128 0.17 0.94 -30.08
N PRO A 129 0.49 -0.33 -30.41
CA PRO A 129 0.75 -0.75 -31.77
C PRO A 129 -0.55 -1.00 -32.58
N PHE A 130 -1.65 -1.41 -31.94
CA PHE A 130 -2.90 -1.80 -32.64
C PHE A 130 -2.70 -2.85 -33.75
N GLU A 131 -1.68 -3.72 -33.62
CA GLU A 131 -1.26 -4.69 -34.65
C GLU A 131 -1.94 -6.07 -34.56
N TYR A 132 -2.83 -6.26 -33.58
CA TYR A 132 -3.56 -7.53 -33.41
C TYR A 132 -4.75 -7.70 -34.38
N SER A 133 -5.00 -6.74 -35.27
CA SER A 133 -6.10 -6.84 -36.23
C SER A 133 -5.84 -6.03 -37.50
N GLU A 134 -6.16 -6.62 -38.65
CA GLU A 134 -6.25 -5.88 -39.93
C GLU A 134 -7.58 -5.13 -40.08
N HIS A 135 -8.49 -5.28 -39.11
CA HIS A 135 -9.80 -4.64 -39.14
C HIS A 135 -9.66 -3.12 -39.03
N ARG A 136 -10.08 -2.41 -40.08
CA ARG A 136 -9.98 -0.95 -40.20
C ARG A 136 -10.48 -0.22 -38.95
N LEU A 137 -11.64 -0.60 -38.39
CA LEU A 137 -12.26 0.07 -37.23
C LEU A 137 -11.54 -0.15 -35.89
N LEU A 138 -10.55 -1.05 -35.84
CA LEU A 138 -9.72 -1.29 -34.65
C LEU A 138 -8.35 -0.60 -34.75
N ARG A 139 -8.12 0.17 -35.82
CA ARG A 139 -6.84 0.83 -36.11
C ARG A 139 -7.00 2.36 -36.15
N PRO A 140 -5.93 3.12 -35.81
CA PRO A 140 -5.94 4.57 -35.97
C PRO A 140 -6.09 5.00 -37.44
N HIS A 141 -6.76 6.13 -37.64
CA HIS A 141 -6.92 6.78 -38.94
C HIS A 141 -6.27 8.15 -38.96
N PHE A 142 -5.71 8.55 -40.10
CA PHE A 142 -5.08 9.86 -40.21
C PHE A 142 -6.14 10.95 -40.17
N LEU A 143 -5.99 11.89 -39.24
CA LEU A 143 -6.90 13.01 -39.04
C LEU A 143 -6.42 14.27 -39.78
N GLY A 144 -5.11 14.48 -39.84
CA GLY A 144 -4.50 15.67 -40.44
C GLY A 144 -3.26 16.13 -39.67
N LYS A 145 -2.70 17.26 -40.09
CA LYS A 145 -1.54 17.89 -39.43
C LYS A 145 -1.98 19.11 -38.64
N SER A 146 -1.42 19.29 -37.45
CA SER A 146 -1.64 20.45 -36.59
C SER A 146 -0.31 21.08 -36.24
N SER A 147 -0.20 22.42 -36.34
CA SER A 147 0.97 23.20 -35.93
C SER A 147 0.66 24.24 -34.86
N ASN A 148 -0.59 24.27 -34.39
CA ASN A 148 -1.07 25.15 -33.32
C ASN A 148 -2.34 24.56 -32.67
N LYS A 149 -2.76 25.18 -31.56
CA LYS A 149 -3.89 24.71 -30.76
C LYS A 149 -5.23 24.77 -31.50
N ASP A 150 -5.46 25.80 -32.30
CA ASP A 150 -6.73 25.98 -33.03
C ASP A 150 -6.89 24.91 -34.12
N ASP A 151 -5.80 24.55 -34.81
CA ASP A 151 -5.79 23.45 -35.76
C ASP A 151 -6.11 22.11 -35.08
N PHE A 152 -5.52 21.86 -33.91
CA PHE A 152 -5.81 20.64 -33.15
C PHE A 152 -7.28 20.59 -32.74
N ASP A 153 -7.83 21.67 -32.19
CA ASP A 153 -9.21 21.70 -31.72
C ASP A 153 -10.22 21.59 -32.87
N ARG A 154 -9.94 22.23 -34.01
CA ARG A 154 -10.73 22.10 -35.25
C ARG A 154 -10.74 20.65 -35.75
N LEU A 155 -9.57 20.04 -35.90
CA LEU A 155 -9.41 18.66 -36.39
C LEU A 155 -10.04 17.65 -35.44
N SER A 156 -9.81 17.80 -34.12
CA SER A 156 -10.39 16.91 -33.11
C SER A 156 -11.91 16.98 -33.08
N SER A 157 -12.50 18.15 -33.37
CA SER A 157 -13.96 18.33 -33.36
C SER A 157 -14.61 17.84 -34.66
N SER A 158 -13.87 17.80 -35.77
CA SER A 158 -14.37 17.35 -37.08
C SER A 158 -14.11 15.88 -37.37
N ALA A 159 -13.48 15.13 -36.46
CA ALA A 159 -13.12 13.73 -36.67
C ALA A 159 -14.35 12.82 -36.89
N PRO A 160 -14.48 12.16 -38.05
CA PRO A 160 -15.62 11.29 -38.35
C PRO A 160 -15.77 10.12 -37.37
N HIS A 161 -16.99 9.81 -36.95
CA HIS A 161 -17.31 8.55 -36.28
C HIS A 161 -17.49 7.46 -37.34
N PHE A 162 -16.58 6.50 -37.42
CA PHE A 162 -16.74 5.38 -38.35
C PHE A 162 -17.74 4.40 -37.76
N GLY A 163 -18.75 3.96 -38.53
CA GLY A 163 -19.63 2.86 -38.10
C GLY A 163 -21.02 3.23 -37.59
N ARG A 164 -21.67 4.26 -38.14
CA ARG A 164 -23.15 4.29 -38.12
C ARG A 164 -23.64 3.26 -39.15
N LEU A 165 -23.56 1.98 -38.80
CA LEU A 165 -24.20 0.90 -39.58
C LEU A 165 -25.69 1.23 -39.66
N ALA A 166 -26.29 1.04 -40.83
CA ALA A 166 -27.75 1.07 -40.93
C ALA A 166 -28.34 0.03 -39.97
N GLU A 167 -29.54 0.23 -39.44
CA GLU A 167 -30.18 -0.66 -38.44
C GLU A 167 -30.25 -2.14 -38.87
N ASP A 168 -30.04 -2.45 -40.16
CA ASP A 168 -30.07 -3.79 -40.77
C ASP A 168 -28.68 -4.41 -41.08
N GLU A 169 -27.56 -3.70 -40.86
CA GLU A 169 -26.21 -4.24 -41.12
C GLU A 169 -25.58 -4.82 -39.85
N THR A 170 -25.73 -6.13 -39.65
CA THR A 170 -25.00 -6.87 -38.62
C THR A 170 -23.64 -7.33 -39.17
N GLU A 171 -22.64 -6.45 -39.19
CA GLU A 171 -21.26 -6.90 -39.36
C GLU A 171 -20.87 -7.80 -38.16
N PRO A 172 -20.29 -8.99 -38.39
CA PRO A 172 -19.84 -9.85 -37.30
C PRO A 172 -18.83 -9.12 -36.43
N VAL A 173 -18.93 -9.31 -35.10
CA VAL A 173 -18.01 -8.68 -34.14
C VAL A 173 -16.58 -9.04 -34.52
N PRO A 174 -15.69 -8.05 -34.77
CA PRO A 174 -14.33 -8.32 -35.17
C PRO A 174 -13.58 -9.15 -34.13
N GLU A 175 -12.74 -10.08 -34.60
CA GLU A 175 -11.79 -10.78 -33.75
C GLU A 175 -10.86 -9.76 -33.04
N HIS A 176 -10.40 -10.12 -31.84
CA HIS A 176 -9.52 -9.28 -31.01
C HIS A 176 -10.13 -7.98 -30.44
N ILE A 177 -11.45 -7.83 -30.46
CA ILE A 177 -12.15 -6.68 -29.85
C ILE A 177 -11.82 -6.48 -28.35
N SER A 178 -11.50 -7.55 -27.61
CA SER A 178 -11.08 -7.48 -26.21
C SER A 178 -9.75 -6.75 -26.04
N TYR A 179 -8.74 -7.11 -26.85
CA TYR A 179 -7.43 -6.44 -26.87
C TYR A 179 -7.57 -4.98 -27.31
N PHE A 180 -8.46 -4.70 -28.27
CA PHE A 180 -8.79 -3.34 -28.67
C PHE A 180 -9.35 -2.48 -27.55
N ARG A 181 -10.37 -2.99 -26.84
CA ARG A 181 -10.96 -2.25 -25.71
C ARG A 181 -9.93 -2.01 -24.61
N GLN A 182 -9.10 -3.00 -24.31
CA GLN A 182 -8.03 -2.87 -23.31
C GLN A 182 -7.02 -1.77 -23.68
N ASP A 183 -6.54 -1.75 -24.93
CA ASP A 183 -5.61 -0.72 -25.41
C ASP A 183 -6.25 0.67 -25.42
N MET A 184 -7.52 0.77 -25.82
CA MET A 184 -8.26 2.03 -25.82
C MET A 184 -8.49 2.58 -24.40
N ASP A 185 -8.86 1.72 -23.45
CA ASP A 185 -8.99 2.09 -22.04
C ASP A 185 -7.65 2.58 -21.47
N ALA A 186 -6.56 1.86 -21.74
CA ALA A 186 -5.22 2.24 -21.31
C ALA A 186 -4.76 3.56 -21.95
N ALA A 187 -5.04 3.78 -23.24
CA ALA A 187 -4.74 5.02 -23.95
C ALA A 187 -5.48 6.22 -23.37
N VAL A 188 -6.78 6.06 -23.09
CA VAL A 188 -7.61 7.10 -22.47
C VAL A 188 -7.14 7.41 -21.05
N ASP A 189 -6.83 6.39 -20.26
CA ASP A 189 -6.35 6.56 -18.88
C ASP A 189 -4.94 7.17 -18.81
N ALA A 190 -4.07 6.90 -19.80
CA ALA A 190 -2.77 7.56 -19.93
C ALA A 190 -2.91 9.09 -20.03
N GLY A 191 -3.97 9.59 -20.67
CA GLY A 191 -4.24 11.02 -20.86
C GLY A 191 -4.95 11.74 -19.70
N LYS A 192 -5.46 11.04 -18.68
CA LYS A 192 -6.18 11.66 -17.54
C LYS A 192 -5.21 12.20 -16.48
N ASN A 193 -5.59 13.32 -15.82
CA ASN A 193 -4.89 13.87 -14.63
C ASN A 193 -5.18 13.04 -13.37
N LYS A 194 -5.07 11.70 -13.44
CA LYS A 194 -5.11 10.86 -12.27
C LYS A 194 -3.71 10.85 -11.64
N GLY A 195 -3.40 11.82 -10.78
CA GLY A 195 -2.50 11.52 -9.67
C GLY A 195 -3.12 10.34 -8.89
N LYS A 196 -2.31 9.36 -8.43
CA LYS A 196 -2.68 8.14 -7.67
C LYS A 196 -4.16 7.75 -7.86
N SER A 197 -4.43 6.90 -8.87
CA SER A 197 -5.77 6.58 -9.39
C SER A 197 -6.87 6.48 -8.32
N LYS A 198 -8.11 6.88 -8.66
CA LYS A 198 -9.30 6.67 -7.81
C LYS A 198 -9.38 5.23 -7.29
N ALA A 199 -9.07 4.24 -8.13
CA ALA A 199 -8.95 2.83 -7.75
C ALA A 199 -7.81 2.56 -6.75
N ALA A 200 -6.64 3.19 -6.86
CA ALA A 200 -5.57 3.08 -5.87
C ALA A 200 -5.90 3.81 -4.55
N LYS A 201 -6.67 4.90 -4.61
CA LYS A 201 -7.18 5.59 -3.42
C LYS A 201 -8.26 4.76 -2.72
N GLU A 202 -9.17 4.16 -3.48
CA GLU A 202 -10.20 3.23 -3.00
C GLU A 202 -9.55 1.96 -2.44
N ALA A 203 -8.61 1.33 -3.15
CA ALA A 203 -7.86 0.18 -2.66
C ALA A 203 -7.04 0.51 -1.41
N LYS A 204 -6.44 1.71 -1.33
CA LYS A 204 -5.75 2.17 -0.11
C LYS A 204 -6.71 2.41 1.04
N GLN A 205 -7.92 2.91 0.76
CA GLN A 205 -8.97 3.10 1.75
C GLN A 205 -9.53 1.76 2.23
N GLU A 206 -9.82 0.84 1.32
CA GLU A 206 -10.24 -0.55 1.58
C GLU A 206 -9.17 -1.29 2.41
N ALA A 207 -7.90 -1.23 2.00
CA ALA A 207 -6.79 -1.83 2.74
C ALA A 207 -6.63 -1.24 4.14
N ARG A 208 -6.84 0.08 4.31
CA ARG A 208 -6.79 0.73 5.62
C ARG A 208 -7.98 0.32 6.50
N ALA A 209 -9.17 0.21 5.94
CA ALA A 209 -10.36 -0.24 6.67
C ALA A 209 -10.20 -1.70 7.12
N LEU A 210 -9.74 -2.57 6.23
CA LEU A 210 -9.45 -3.98 6.52
C LEU A 210 -8.34 -4.11 7.59
N GLN A 211 -7.26 -3.33 7.46
CA GLN A 211 -6.19 -3.29 8.46
C GLN A 211 -6.74 -2.86 9.83
N GLN A 212 -7.54 -1.79 9.89
CA GLN A 212 -8.13 -1.31 11.14
C GLN A 212 -9.08 -2.33 11.77
N TYR A 213 -9.84 -3.07 10.95
CA TYR A 213 -10.69 -4.15 11.43
C TYR A 213 -9.91 -5.34 11.96
N ASN A 214 -8.89 -5.80 11.23
CA ASN A 214 -8.03 -6.89 11.69
C ASN A 214 -7.37 -6.52 13.03
N MET A 215 -6.92 -5.28 13.20
CA MET A 215 -6.37 -4.78 14.47
C MET A 215 -7.41 -4.76 15.60
N ARG A 216 -8.65 -4.32 15.34
CA ARG A 216 -9.73 -4.41 16.34
C ARG A 216 -10.07 -5.86 16.69
N ARG A 217 -10.06 -6.76 15.70
CA ARG A 217 -10.30 -8.19 15.91
C ARG A 217 -9.22 -8.84 16.77
N GLN A 218 -7.95 -8.41 16.64
CA GLN A 218 -6.88 -8.88 17.52
C GLN A 218 -7.17 -8.56 18.99
N VAL A 219 -7.63 -7.34 19.30
CA VAL A 219 -8.04 -6.99 20.68
C VAL A 219 -9.17 -7.89 21.19
N GLY A 220 -10.18 -8.14 20.36
CA GLY A 220 -11.27 -9.07 20.71
C GLY A 220 -10.78 -10.50 20.98
N ARG A 221 -9.90 -11.03 20.11
CA ARG A 221 -9.29 -12.35 20.30
C ARG A 221 -8.45 -12.42 21.57
N THR A 222 -7.69 -11.37 21.86
CA THR A 222 -6.91 -11.25 23.09
C THR A 222 -7.82 -11.24 24.31
N GLN A 223 -8.90 -10.45 24.31
CA GLN A 223 -9.93 -10.45 25.37
C GLN A 223 -10.48 -11.86 25.63
N VAL A 224 -10.82 -12.60 24.58
CA VAL A 224 -11.33 -13.98 24.71
C VAL A 224 -10.25 -14.93 25.22
N SER A 225 -9.03 -14.89 24.68
CA SER A 225 -7.94 -15.78 25.09
C SER A 225 -7.52 -15.60 26.56
N LEU A 226 -7.69 -14.39 27.10
CA LEU A 226 -7.44 -14.06 28.49
C LEU A 226 -8.64 -14.40 29.40
N GLY A 227 -9.75 -14.89 28.84
CA GLY A 227 -10.98 -15.17 29.59
C GLY A 227 -11.76 -13.93 30.04
N LEU A 228 -11.48 -12.75 29.45
CA LEU A 228 -12.19 -11.50 29.74
C LEU A 228 -13.52 -11.39 28.98
N SER A 229 -13.73 -12.21 27.96
CA SER A 229 -14.94 -12.23 27.13
C SER A 229 -15.31 -13.66 26.73
N PRO A 230 -16.60 -13.95 26.53
CA PRO A 230 -17.02 -15.29 26.13
C PRO A 230 -16.48 -15.64 24.74
N ALA A 231 -16.10 -16.90 24.56
CA ALA A 231 -15.65 -17.40 23.26
C ALA A 231 -16.80 -17.42 22.25
N SER A 232 -16.52 -16.99 21.02
CA SER A 232 -17.42 -17.15 19.88
C SER A 232 -17.08 -18.42 19.10
N SER A 233 -18.02 -18.93 18.29
CA SER A 233 -17.76 -20.05 17.37
C SER A 233 -16.67 -19.75 16.32
N ASP A 234 -16.33 -18.48 16.13
CA ASP A 234 -15.45 -18.00 15.07
C ASP A 234 -13.98 -17.83 15.53
N ASP A 235 -13.67 -18.20 16.78
CA ASP A 235 -12.35 -18.06 17.37
C ASP A 235 -11.68 -19.42 17.68
N PRO A 236 -11.16 -20.13 16.67
CA PRO A 236 -10.39 -21.35 16.91
C PRO A 236 -9.03 -21.01 17.57
N ASN A 237 -8.61 -21.89 18.50
CA ASN A 237 -7.33 -21.87 19.23
C ASN A 237 -7.07 -20.65 20.13
N LEU A 238 -7.78 -20.59 21.26
CA LEU A 238 -7.65 -19.56 22.31
C LEU A 238 -6.69 -19.93 23.45
N ASP A 239 -6.24 -21.18 23.46
CA ASP A 239 -5.20 -21.66 24.36
C ASP A 239 -3.83 -21.29 23.78
N VAL A 240 -3.29 -20.17 24.25
CA VAL A 240 -2.11 -19.50 23.71
C VAL A 240 -1.17 -19.04 24.80
N ILE A 241 0.07 -18.79 24.43
CA ILE A 241 1.07 -18.11 25.25
C ILE A 241 1.55 -16.86 24.53
N TYR A 242 1.52 -15.73 25.24
CA TYR A 242 2.05 -14.47 24.75
C TYR A 242 3.54 -14.40 25.09
N ILE A 243 4.37 -14.18 24.08
CA ILE A 243 5.80 -13.96 24.26
C ILE A 243 6.14 -12.62 23.62
N THR A 244 6.39 -11.64 24.49
CA THR A 244 6.80 -10.30 24.10
C THR A 244 8.29 -10.24 23.93
N VAL A 245 8.75 -9.52 22.91
CA VAL A 245 10.15 -9.18 22.73
C VAL A 245 10.29 -7.68 22.50
N ASP A 246 11.28 -7.10 23.13
CA ASP A 246 11.77 -5.73 22.89
C ASP A 246 13.29 -5.78 22.73
N VAL A 247 13.85 -5.02 21.78
CA VAL A 247 15.28 -5.06 21.45
C VAL A 247 15.87 -3.65 21.39
N GLU A 248 16.87 -3.41 22.24
CA GLU A 248 17.60 -2.14 22.25
C GLU A 248 18.88 -2.22 21.40
N SER A 249 19.17 -1.11 20.72
CA SER A 249 20.36 -0.96 19.87
C SER A 249 21.09 0.34 20.18
N TYR A 250 22.39 0.38 19.92
CA TYR A 250 23.18 1.58 20.15
C TYR A 250 22.77 2.71 19.20
N GLU A 251 22.47 3.88 19.76
CA GLU A 251 21.89 5.03 19.06
C GLU A 251 22.77 5.59 17.92
N ARG A 252 24.08 5.38 17.97
CA ARG A 252 25.02 5.80 16.92
C ARG A 252 25.36 4.69 15.92
N ASN A 253 24.95 3.45 16.19
CA ASN A 253 25.16 2.32 15.28
C ASN A 253 24.15 1.19 15.56
N HIS A 254 23.04 1.19 14.81
CA HIS A 254 21.96 0.18 14.91
C HIS A 254 22.34 -1.24 14.45
N ASN A 255 23.62 -1.52 14.20
CA ASN A 255 24.13 -2.89 14.07
C ASN A 255 24.67 -3.45 15.40
N ILE A 256 24.82 -2.60 16.41
CA ILE A 256 25.22 -2.98 17.76
C ILE A 256 23.94 -3.15 18.57
N ILE A 257 23.51 -4.40 18.75
CA ILE A 257 22.35 -4.75 19.58
C ILE A 257 22.82 -4.96 21.01
N THR A 258 22.37 -4.12 21.93
CA THR A 258 22.90 -4.08 23.30
C THR A 258 22.13 -5.00 24.24
N GLU A 259 20.80 -5.05 24.08
CA GLU A 259 19.90 -5.70 25.03
C GLU A 259 18.72 -6.36 24.33
N ILE A 260 18.19 -7.42 24.94
CA ILE A 260 16.99 -8.12 24.47
C ILE A 260 16.12 -8.41 25.69
N GLY A 261 14.90 -7.90 25.70
CA GLY A 261 13.91 -8.16 26.72
C GLY A 261 12.91 -9.23 26.29
N PHE A 262 12.50 -10.06 27.23
CA PHE A 262 11.40 -11.00 27.07
C PHE A 262 10.41 -10.86 28.21
N ALA A 263 9.12 -10.94 27.88
CA ALA A 263 8.05 -11.10 28.85
C ALA A 263 7.08 -12.16 28.35
N THR A 264 6.80 -13.16 29.19
CA THR A 264 5.92 -14.28 28.85
C THR A 264 4.69 -14.28 29.74
N LEU A 265 3.51 -14.34 29.13
CA LEU A 265 2.24 -14.56 29.82
C LEU A 265 1.55 -15.78 29.23
N ASP A 266 1.42 -16.82 30.04
CA ASP A 266 0.63 -18.00 29.72
C ASP A 266 -0.83 -17.76 30.09
N THR A 267 -1.77 -17.88 29.14
CA THR A 267 -3.19 -17.63 29.45
C THR A 267 -3.75 -18.62 30.46
N ARG A 268 -3.13 -19.81 30.59
CA ARG A 268 -3.52 -20.80 31.60
C ARG A 268 -3.19 -20.36 33.04
N ASP A 269 -2.19 -19.50 33.24
CA ASP A 269 -1.80 -19.01 34.56
C ASP A 269 -2.83 -18.03 35.15
N VAL A 270 -3.66 -17.40 34.30
CA VAL A 270 -4.65 -16.38 34.68
C VAL A 270 -6.10 -16.86 34.56
N GLN A 271 -6.31 -18.07 34.05
CA GLN A 271 -7.64 -18.60 33.80
C GLN A 271 -8.46 -18.70 35.09
N GLY A 272 -9.64 -18.06 35.11
CA GLY A 272 -10.53 -18.04 36.27
C GLY A 272 -10.08 -17.11 37.40
N ILE A 273 -9.00 -16.35 37.23
CA ILE A 273 -8.51 -15.37 38.20
C ILE A 273 -8.96 -13.98 37.76
N PRO A 274 -9.62 -13.18 38.60
CA PRO A 274 -9.96 -11.80 38.25
C PRO A 274 -8.70 -10.95 37.95
N PRO A 275 -8.73 -10.08 36.92
CA PRO A 275 -7.57 -9.27 36.53
C PRO A 275 -7.22 -8.13 37.50
N GLY A 276 -8.14 -7.78 38.40
CA GLY A 276 -8.02 -6.58 39.23
C GLY A 276 -8.10 -5.28 38.41
N GLU A 277 -7.81 -4.16 39.06
CA GLU A 277 -7.79 -2.84 38.41
C GLU A 277 -6.70 -2.79 37.33
N ALA A 278 -7.09 -2.46 36.09
CA ALA A 278 -6.19 -2.37 34.93
C ALA A 278 -5.32 -3.62 34.64
N GLY A 279 -5.64 -4.79 35.22
CA GLY A 279 -4.85 -6.02 35.05
C GLY A 279 -3.76 -6.26 36.09
N LYS A 280 -3.63 -5.39 37.10
CA LYS A 280 -2.53 -5.42 38.08
C LYS A 280 -2.38 -6.76 38.80
N ASP A 281 -3.48 -7.48 39.09
CA ASP A 281 -3.43 -8.76 39.79
C ASP A 281 -2.80 -9.87 38.95
N TRP A 282 -2.78 -9.71 37.62
CA TRP A 282 -2.17 -10.66 36.69
C TRP A 282 -0.68 -10.40 36.44
N HIS A 283 -0.16 -9.21 36.76
CA HIS A 283 1.24 -8.85 36.49
C HIS A 283 2.24 -9.84 37.13
N LYS A 284 1.88 -10.42 38.29
CA LYS A 284 2.69 -11.41 39.01
C LYS A 284 2.88 -12.75 38.26
N PHE A 285 2.06 -13.05 37.25
CA PHE A 285 2.19 -14.26 36.44
C PHE A 285 3.13 -14.07 35.24
N ILE A 286 3.55 -12.83 34.98
CA ILE A 286 4.44 -12.51 33.86
C ILE A 286 5.86 -12.97 34.19
N ARG A 287 6.45 -13.75 33.29
CA ARG A 287 7.81 -14.29 33.43
C ARG A 287 8.73 -13.45 32.54
N ALA A 288 9.67 -12.73 33.16
CA ALA A 288 10.54 -11.81 32.46
C ALA A 288 11.99 -12.31 32.40
N ARG A 289 12.67 -12.02 31.29
CA ARG A 289 14.12 -12.17 31.13
C ARG A 289 14.68 -10.92 30.46
N HIS A 290 15.91 -10.59 30.80
CA HIS A 290 16.61 -9.45 30.23
C HIS A 290 18.04 -9.85 29.89
N PHE A 291 18.38 -9.86 28.60
CA PHE A 291 19.71 -10.21 28.13
C PHE A 291 20.51 -8.96 27.83
N ARG A 292 21.75 -8.91 28.31
CA ARG A 292 22.75 -7.92 27.92
C ARG A 292 23.88 -8.59 27.18
N ILE A 293 24.22 -8.07 26.01
CA ILE A 293 25.24 -8.67 25.15
C ILE A 293 26.64 -8.31 25.68
N ASN A 294 27.44 -9.31 26.06
CA ASN A 294 28.74 -9.09 26.72
C ASN A 294 29.70 -8.21 25.91
N GLU A 295 29.73 -8.41 24.61
CA GLU A 295 30.56 -7.68 23.65
C GLU A 295 30.14 -6.21 23.54
N TYR A 296 28.88 -5.89 23.85
CA TYR A 296 28.29 -4.58 23.62
C TYR A 296 27.78 -3.88 24.88
N LYS A 297 27.88 -4.50 26.06
CA LYS A 297 27.35 -3.98 27.34
C LYS A 297 27.89 -2.62 27.77
N HIS A 298 28.99 -2.18 27.17
CA HIS A 298 29.62 -0.87 27.44
C HIS A 298 29.04 0.26 26.57
N TYR A 299 28.22 -0.07 25.56
CA TYR A 299 27.45 0.91 24.80
C TYR A 299 26.16 1.23 25.56
N VAL A 300 25.98 2.49 25.93
CA VAL A 300 24.80 2.98 26.65
C VAL A 300 24.26 4.21 25.93
N ASN A 301 22.98 4.19 25.56
CA ASN A 301 22.30 5.31 24.93
C ASN A 301 22.14 6.46 25.93
N SER A 302 22.45 7.69 25.51
CA SER A 302 22.40 8.87 26.38
C SER A 302 22.15 10.18 25.65
N GLU A 303 22.38 10.24 24.35
CA GLU A 303 22.33 11.49 23.57
C GLU A 303 20.91 11.85 23.14
N PHE A 304 20.16 10.89 22.58
CA PHE A 304 18.80 11.12 22.11
C PHE A 304 17.76 10.66 23.13
N VAL A 305 18.01 9.50 23.73
CA VAL A 305 17.16 8.88 24.73
C VAL A 305 18.07 8.19 25.75
N ARG A 306 17.84 8.47 27.03
CA ARG A 306 18.64 7.88 28.11
C ARG A 306 18.22 6.42 28.31
N GLY A 307 19.14 5.49 28.08
CA GLY A 307 18.96 4.08 28.40
C GLY A 307 19.13 3.79 29.90
N CYS A 308 18.48 2.72 30.36
CA CYS A 308 18.54 2.24 31.75
C CYS A 308 18.98 0.76 31.83
N PRO A 309 20.11 0.37 31.20
CA PRO A 309 20.45 -1.03 31.01
C PRO A 309 20.73 -1.81 32.30
N ASP A 310 21.09 -1.10 33.37
CA ASP A 310 21.41 -1.68 34.68
C ASP A 310 20.19 -1.77 35.61
N GLN A 311 19.02 -1.28 35.19
CA GLN A 311 17.82 -1.15 36.04
C GLN A 311 16.69 -2.06 35.54
N PHE A 312 16.86 -3.37 35.67
CA PHE A 312 15.81 -4.33 35.34
C PHE A 312 14.91 -4.57 36.57
N GLU A 313 13.66 -4.12 36.48
CA GLU A 313 12.71 -4.12 37.61
C GLU A 313 12.16 -5.52 37.94
N PHE A 314 12.22 -6.45 36.99
CA PHE A 314 11.54 -7.75 37.07
C PHE A 314 12.50 -8.94 37.29
N GLY A 315 13.75 -8.66 37.70
CA GLY A 315 14.73 -9.68 38.03
C GLY A 315 16.17 -9.21 37.89
N GLU A 316 17.05 -10.13 37.52
CA GLU A 316 18.46 -9.83 37.26
C GLU A 316 18.75 -9.97 35.77
N SER A 317 19.54 -9.03 35.23
CA SER A 317 20.01 -9.07 33.85
C SER A 317 20.97 -10.24 33.63
N GLU A 318 20.73 -11.03 32.59
CA GLU A 318 21.59 -12.14 32.17
C GLU A 318 22.60 -11.65 31.13
N PHE A 319 23.89 -11.93 31.35
CA PHE A 319 24.95 -11.55 30.41
C PHE A 319 25.24 -12.67 29.42
N VAL A 320 24.97 -12.42 28.14
CA VAL A 320 25.03 -13.42 27.06
C VAL A 320 26.12 -13.03 26.07
N ASN A 321 26.96 -13.97 25.67
CA ASN A 321 27.92 -13.73 24.58
C ASN A 321 27.17 -13.70 23.25
N LEU A 322 27.58 -12.82 22.33
CA LEU A 322 26.93 -12.62 21.03
C LEU A 322 26.76 -13.94 20.25
N LYS A 323 27.75 -14.82 20.30
CA LYS A 323 27.71 -16.16 19.65
C LYS A 323 26.60 -17.07 20.18
N ASP A 324 26.19 -16.89 21.44
CA ASP A 324 25.22 -17.73 22.14
C ASP A 324 23.79 -17.15 22.04
N VAL A 325 23.65 -15.91 21.59
CA VAL A 325 22.36 -15.19 21.49
C VAL A 325 21.29 -15.96 20.74
N PRO A 326 21.50 -16.49 19.51
CA PRO A 326 20.43 -17.21 18.80
C PRO A 326 19.88 -18.39 19.60
N ARG A 327 20.76 -19.15 20.28
CA ARG A 327 20.37 -20.28 21.14
C ARG A 327 19.60 -19.80 22.37
N MET A 328 20.06 -18.72 23.01
CA MET A 328 19.43 -18.16 24.20
C MET A 328 18.05 -17.57 23.88
N VAL A 329 17.91 -16.84 22.77
CA VAL A 329 16.62 -16.36 22.26
C VAL A 329 15.68 -17.54 22.00
N ALA A 330 16.15 -18.60 21.31
CA ALA A 330 15.35 -19.79 21.05
C ALA A 330 14.83 -20.45 22.34
N SER A 331 15.60 -20.42 23.44
CA SER A 331 15.18 -20.98 24.73
C SER A 331 13.96 -20.27 25.32
N CYS A 332 13.76 -18.98 25.03
CA CYS A 332 12.60 -18.22 25.51
C CYS A 332 11.28 -18.67 24.84
N PHE A 333 11.35 -19.28 23.65
CA PHE A 333 10.20 -19.78 22.89
C PHE A 333 9.94 -21.29 23.08
N LYS A 334 10.62 -21.92 24.04
CA LYS A 334 10.45 -23.34 24.38
C LYS A 334 10.03 -23.49 25.83
N SER A 335 9.36 -24.59 26.15
CA SER A 335 9.10 -24.98 27.55
C SER A 335 10.40 -24.91 28.35
N PRO A 336 10.41 -24.30 29.55
CA PRO A 336 9.25 -23.87 30.35
C PRO A 336 8.78 -22.43 30.09
N TYR A 337 9.12 -21.86 28.93
CA TYR A 337 8.76 -20.51 28.50
C TYR A 337 9.18 -19.46 29.54
N SER A 338 10.50 -19.42 29.80
CA SER A 338 11.13 -18.49 30.75
C SER A 338 10.76 -18.66 32.24
N ALA A 339 10.09 -19.76 32.64
CA ALA A 339 9.85 -20.02 34.05
C ALA A 339 11.13 -20.41 34.82
N LYS A 340 11.37 -19.78 35.98
CA LYS A 340 12.58 -19.98 36.80
C LYS A 340 12.61 -21.31 37.59
N ASN A 341 11.46 -21.97 37.78
CA ASN A 341 11.32 -23.14 38.67
C ASN A 341 11.24 -24.50 37.94
N ALA A 342 11.58 -24.57 36.66
CA ALA A 342 11.46 -25.80 35.87
C ALA A 342 12.62 -26.78 36.09
N LYS A 343 12.97 -27.06 37.35
CA LYS A 343 14.10 -27.93 37.69
C LYS A 343 13.93 -29.39 37.24
N ASP A 344 12.77 -29.79 36.72
CA ASP A 344 12.46 -31.17 36.34
C ASP A 344 11.98 -31.35 34.88
N ILE A 345 12.02 -30.32 34.03
CA ILE A 345 11.62 -30.46 32.61
C ILE A 345 12.87 -30.59 31.76
N THR A 346 13.13 -31.79 31.22
CA THR A 346 14.17 -31.97 30.20
C THR A 346 13.75 -31.20 28.93
N GLU A 347 14.71 -30.66 28.17
CA GLU A 347 14.46 -29.81 26.99
C GLU A 347 13.57 -30.46 25.90
N ASP A 348 13.31 -31.77 26.00
CA ASP A 348 12.62 -32.59 24.99
C ASP A 348 11.20 -33.06 25.41
N ASP A 349 10.76 -32.84 26.66
CA ASP A 349 9.50 -33.38 27.22
C ASP A 349 8.41 -32.33 27.48
N GLY A 350 8.68 -31.06 27.19
CA GLY A 350 7.75 -29.96 27.46
C GLY A 350 6.64 -29.81 26.41
N GLU A 351 5.39 -29.63 26.86
CA GLU A 351 4.25 -29.36 25.98
C GLU A 351 4.52 -28.12 25.09
N LYS A 352 4.30 -28.27 23.77
CA LYS A 352 4.36 -27.17 22.81
C LYS A 352 3.06 -26.38 22.84
N ARG A 353 3.17 -25.09 23.12
CA ARG A 353 2.06 -24.13 23.17
C ARG A 353 1.94 -23.33 21.88
N ASN A 354 0.74 -22.87 21.58
CA ASN A 354 0.49 -21.93 20.48
C ASN A 354 1.01 -20.54 20.88
N ILE A 355 1.92 -19.96 20.11
CA ILE A 355 2.61 -18.72 20.45
C ILE A 355 1.95 -17.54 19.75
N ILE A 356 1.72 -16.47 20.50
CA ILE A 356 1.50 -15.12 19.96
C ILE A 356 2.76 -14.31 20.25
N PHE A 357 3.42 -13.83 19.20
CA PHE A 357 4.53 -12.90 19.34
C PHE A 357 3.96 -11.50 19.57
N LEU A 358 4.28 -10.89 20.71
CA LEU A 358 3.80 -9.56 21.09
C LEU A 358 4.95 -8.55 21.05
N GLY A 359 4.65 -7.29 20.74
CA GLY A 359 5.62 -6.20 20.83
C GLY A 359 4.97 -4.83 20.74
N HIS A 360 5.81 -3.80 20.65
CA HIS A 360 5.40 -2.41 20.49
C HIS A 360 6.17 -1.81 19.30
N ASP A 361 5.59 -1.90 18.08
CA ASP A 361 6.30 -1.81 16.79
C ASP A 361 7.18 -3.04 16.44
N THR A 362 6.55 -4.22 16.45
CA THR A 362 7.17 -5.55 16.26
C THR A 362 8.12 -5.69 15.07
N LYS A 363 7.97 -4.86 14.03
CA LYS A 363 8.77 -4.96 12.80
C LYS A 363 10.25 -4.70 13.07
N GLN A 364 10.55 -3.76 13.96
CA GLN A 364 11.92 -3.39 14.28
C GLN A 364 12.59 -4.51 15.08
N ASP A 365 11.92 -5.04 16.11
CA ASP A 365 12.42 -6.13 16.95
C ASP A 365 12.71 -7.39 16.13
N VAL A 366 11.78 -7.78 15.25
CA VAL A 366 11.97 -8.95 14.37
C VAL A 366 13.16 -8.76 13.44
N ALA A 367 13.39 -7.56 12.92
CA ALA A 367 14.56 -7.27 12.09
C ALA A 367 15.86 -7.39 12.90
N TYR A 368 15.87 -6.95 14.17
CA TYR A 368 17.03 -7.11 15.04
C TYR A 368 17.28 -8.55 15.46
N LEU A 369 16.25 -9.32 15.81
CA LEU A 369 16.39 -10.76 16.06
C LEU A 369 16.96 -11.49 14.84
N HIS A 370 16.50 -11.15 13.64
CA HIS A 370 17.03 -11.74 12.40
C HIS A 370 18.51 -11.40 12.20
N LYS A 371 18.94 -10.17 12.51
CA LYS A 371 20.38 -9.80 12.50
C LYS A 371 21.20 -10.62 13.50
N LEU A 372 20.59 -10.99 14.63
CA LEU A 372 21.19 -11.85 15.66
C LEU A 372 21.10 -13.35 15.33
N GLY A 373 20.62 -13.72 14.14
CA GLY A 373 20.56 -15.11 13.69
C GLY A 373 19.35 -15.89 14.16
N TYR A 374 18.28 -15.22 14.62
CA TYR A 374 17.03 -15.86 15.01
C TYR A 374 15.84 -15.24 14.27
N ASP A 375 15.05 -16.04 13.57
CA ASP A 375 13.80 -15.59 12.95
C ASP A 375 12.60 -16.24 13.65
N PRO A 376 11.80 -15.49 14.43
CA PRO A 376 10.62 -16.04 15.09
C PRO A 376 9.58 -16.57 14.09
N LYS A 377 9.59 -16.14 12.83
CA LYS A 377 8.68 -16.66 11.79
C LYS A 377 8.90 -18.13 11.46
N ASN A 378 10.06 -18.69 11.82
CA ASN A 378 10.37 -20.10 11.63
C ASN A 378 9.74 -21.02 12.70
N LEU A 379 9.09 -20.44 13.72
CA LEU A 379 8.37 -21.21 14.73
C LEU A 379 7.10 -21.83 14.12
N ALA A 380 7.03 -23.15 14.04
CA ALA A 380 5.88 -23.88 13.48
C ALA A 380 4.58 -23.70 14.28
N ASN A 381 4.70 -23.34 15.56
CA ASN A 381 3.61 -23.10 16.51
C ASN A 381 3.32 -21.60 16.73
N LEU A 382 3.89 -20.70 15.92
CA LEU A 382 3.55 -19.28 15.95
C LEU A 382 2.23 -19.07 15.21
N LEU A 383 1.21 -18.55 15.92
CA LEU A 383 -0.09 -18.26 15.33
C LEU A 383 -0.12 -16.89 14.66
N GLU A 384 0.38 -15.86 15.34
CA GLU A 384 0.37 -14.49 14.82
C GLU A 384 1.36 -13.56 15.52
N PHE A 385 1.57 -12.40 14.91
CA PHE A 385 2.22 -11.24 15.51
C PHE A 385 1.14 -10.24 15.95
N GLN A 386 1.25 -9.75 17.18
CA GLN A 386 0.41 -8.69 17.74
C GLN A 386 1.27 -7.49 18.13
N ASP A 387 0.73 -6.30 17.88
CA ASP A 387 1.44 -5.03 18.07
C ASP A 387 0.59 -4.08 18.92
N THR A 388 1.07 -3.76 20.11
CA THR A 388 0.33 -2.93 21.07
C THR A 388 0.15 -1.49 20.60
N ALA A 389 1.07 -0.95 19.79
CA ALA A 389 0.90 0.37 19.20
C ALA A 389 -0.25 0.37 18.17
N ALA A 390 -0.39 -0.72 17.42
CA ALA A 390 -1.51 -0.92 16.51
C ALA A 390 -2.83 -1.15 17.25
N MET A 391 -2.83 -1.97 18.31
CA MET A 391 -4.00 -2.23 19.15
C MET A 391 -4.53 -0.92 19.76
N TRP A 392 -3.65 -0.08 20.33
CA TRP A 392 -4.03 1.22 20.89
C TRP A 392 -4.75 2.08 19.87
N ARG A 393 -4.17 2.24 18.68
CA ARG A 393 -4.77 3.03 17.60
C ARG A 393 -6.12 2.47 17.16
N ALA A 394 -6.27 1.14 17.15
CA ALA A 394 -7.53 0.50 16.78
C ALA A 394 -8.66 0.86 17.76
N ILE A 395 -8.40 0.81 19.08
CA ILE A 395 -9.40 1.06 20.11
C ILE A 395 -9.68 2.55 20.34
N THR A 396 -8.65 3.41 20.27
CA THR A 396 -8.80 4.86 20.49
C THR A 396 -9.16 5.65 19.24
N GLY A 397 -8.85 5.13 18.04
CA GLY A 397 -9.00 5.85 16.77
C GLY A 397 -7.87 6.84 16.46
N GLU A 398 -6.83 6.88 17.29
CA GLU A 398 -5.70 7.79 17.11
C GLU A 398 -4.89 7.49 15.85
N GLN A 399 -4.50 8.56 15.15
CA GLN A 399 -3.79 8.45 13.88
C GLN A 399 -2.27 8.37 14.06
N SER A 400 -1.74 9.00 15.11
CA SER A 400 -0.34 8.91 15.50
C SER A 400 -0.07 7.60 16.25
N ILE A 401 1.07 6.98 15.95
CA ILE A 401 1.64 5.94 16.81
C ILE A 401 2.04 6.60 18.13
N ARG A 402 1.69 5.97 19.25
CA ARG A 402 2.06 6.41 20.59
C ARG A 402 3.11 5.46 21.13
N GLY A 403 4.13 6.01 21.76
CA GLY A 403 5.13 5.23 22.47
C GLY A 403 4.54 4.59 23.74
N LEU A 404 5.19 3.53 24.20
CA LEU A 404 4.72 2.69 25.30
C LEU A 404 4.44 3.48 26.59
N ALA A 405 5.36 4.35 27.00
CA ALA A 405 5.21 5.17 28.21
C ALA A 405 3.93 6.03 28.20
N HIS A 406 3.52 6.54 27.04
CA HIS A 406 2.28 7.30 26.89
C HIS A 406 1.05 6.40 27.09
N ILE A 407 1.08 5.19 26.52
CA ILE A 407 0.00 4.21 26.68
C ILE A 407 -0.13 3.79 28.13
N MET A 408 0.99 3.47 28.79
CA MET A 408 1.03 3.11 30.21
C MET A 408 0.41 4.21 31.08
N TYR A 409 0.82 5.46 30.88
CA TYR A 409 0.22 6.60 31.58
C TYR A 409 -1.29 6.71 31.34
N ALA A 410 -1.74 6.57 30.09
CA ALA A 410 -3.16 6.65 29.75
C ALA A 410 -3.99 5.48 30.27
N LEU A 411 -3.35 4.37 30.65
CA LEU A 411 -3.95 3.21 31.32
C LEU A 411 -3.83 3.28 32.85
N GLU A 412 -3.29 4.38 33.39
CA GLU A 412 -3.04 4.56 34.84
C GLU A 412 -2.12 3.48 35.41
N LEU A 413 -1.15 3.07 34.59
CA LEU A 413 -0.11 2.10 34.92
C LEU A 413 1.25 2.79 34.98
N GLU A 414 2.03 2.39 35.98
CA GLU A 414 3.39 2.90 36.15
C GLU A 414 4.38 2.16 35.24
N SER A 415 5.31 2.92 34.66
CA SER A 415 6.43 2.39 33.86
C SER A 415 7.73 3.05 34.31
N TRP A 416 8.49 2.36 35.13
CA TRP A 416 9.77 2.82 35.68
C TRP A 416 10.92 2.32 34.81
N ASN A 417 12.01 3.10 34.73
CA ASN A 417 13.23 2.69 34.02
C ASN A 417 12.96 2.18 32.58
N THR A 418 12.17 2.96 31.83
CA THR A 418 11.97 2.75 30.38
C THR A 418 13.30 2.84 29.64
N HIS A 419 13.40 2.22 28.46
CA HIS A 419 14.66 1.99 27.75
C HIS A 419 15.59 1.01 28.47
N ASN A 420 14.97 0.04 29.13
CA ASN A 420 15.53 -1.24 29.52
C ASN A 420 14.66 -2.27 28.81
N ALA A 421 15.24 -3.03 27.88
CA ALA A 421 14.44 -3.89 27.01
C ALA A 421 13.58 -4.89 27.80
N GLY A 422 14.08 -5.40 28.92
CA GLY A 422 13.34 -6.29 29.82
C GLY A 422 12.11 -5.63 30.44
N ASN A 423 12.25 -4.40 30.92
CA ASN A 423 11.13 -3.63 31.46
C ASN A 423 10.11 -3.31 30.37
N ASP A 424 10.55 -2.86 29.20
CA ASP A 424 9.67 -2.47 28.10
C ASP A 424 8.89 -3.67 27.53
N ALA A 425 9.50 -4.87 27.50
CA ALA A 425 8.78 -6.10 27.18
C ALA A 425 7.67 -6.40 28.21
N VAL A 426 7.91 -6.21 29.50
CA VAL A 426 6.88 -6.42 30.55
C VAL A 426 5.79 -5.37 30.48
N TYR A 427 6.15 -4.10 30.34
CA TYR A 427 5.18 -3.00 30.20
C TYR A 427 4.33 -3.14 28.94
N THR A 428 4.86 -3.73 27.87
CA THR A 428 4.08 -4.07 26.68
C THR A 428 2.98 -5.10 26.99
N VAL A 429 3.27 -6.11 27.83
CA VAL A 429 2.23 -7.05 28.31
C VAL A 429 1.21 -6.34 29.19
N HIS A 430 1.65 -5.48 30.11
CA HIS A 430 0.76 -4.66 30.95
C HIS A 430 -0.17 -3.80 30.08
N ALA A 431 0.37 -3.14 29.06
CA ALA A 431 -0.39 -2.34 28.11
C ALA A 431 -1.42 -3.20 27.35
N MET A 432 -1.05 -4.39 26.89
CA MET A 432 -1.97 -5.32 26.23
C MET A 432 -3.17 -5.66 27.13
N ILE A 433 -2.91 -6.04 28.38
CA ILE A 433 -3.97 -6.40 29.35
C ILE A 433 -4.85 -5.17 29.65
N GLY A 434 -4.22 -4.05 30.00
CA GLY A 434 -4.92 -2.81 30.34
C GLY A 434 -5.79 -2.28 29.19
N MET A 435 -5.30 -2.36 27.95
CA MET A 435 -6.08 -2.03 26.75
C MET A 435 -7.32 -2.92 26.60
N CYS A 436 -7.18 -4.23 26.80
CA CYS A 436 -8.29 -5.17 26.71
C CYS A 436 -9.38 -4.87 27.74
N ILE A 437 -8.99 -4.59 28.99
CA ILE A 437 -9.91 -4.27 30.08
C ILE A 437 -10.59 -2.92 29.84
N LYS A 438 -9.83 -1.89 29.49
CA LYS A 438 -10.36 -0.54 29.25
C LYS A 438 -11.33 -0.50 28.07
N ASP A 439 -11.06 -1.25 27.00
CA ASP A 439 -11.97 -1.36 25.86
C ASP A 439 -13.29 -2.05 26.24
N LEU A 440 -13.27 -3.07 27.10
CA LEU A 440 -14.50 -3.72 27.62
C LEU A 440 -15.30 -2.79 28.53
N GLN A 441 -14.64 -2.08 29.45
CA GLN A 441 -15.30 -1.12 30.34
C GLN A 441 -15.97 0.00 29.54
N LYS A 442 -15.31 0.49 28.49
CA LYS A 442 -15.89 1.50 27.61
C LYS A 442 -17.12 0.98 26.86
N LYS A 443 -17.09 -0.26 26.35
CA LYS A 443 -18.25 -0.87 25.68
C LYS A 443 -19.44 -0.98 26.63
N ALA A 444 -19.21 -1.42 27.87
CA ALA A 444 -20.26 -1.49 28.88
C ALA A 444 -20.85 -0.10 29.20
N SER A 445 -20.00 0.93 29.36
CA SER A 445 -20.51 2.29 29.60
C SER A 445 -21.26 2.87 28.40
N ASP A 446 -20.80 2.61 27.17
CA ASP A 446 -21.47 3.08 25.95
C ASP A 446 -22.84 2.38 25.74
N GLU A 447 -23.02 1.15 26.23
CA GLU A 447 -24.31 0.43 26.24
C GLU A 447 -25.27 0.98 27.30
N ASP A 448 -24.75 1.44 28.45
CA ASP A 448 -25.55 2.07 29.50
C ASP A 448 -25.97 3.53 29.16
N ASP A 449 -25.22 4.21 28.28
CA ASP A 449 -25.41 5.61 27.86
C ASP A 449 -26.27 5.79 26.59
N GLU A 450 -27.14 4.83 26.22
CA GLU A 450 -28.10 4.96 25.08
C GLU A 450 -29.11 6.16 25.18
N GLY A 451 -28.93 7.07 26.16
CA GLY A 451 -29.59 8.38 26.25
C GLY A 451 -28.66 9.60 26.37
N GLY A 452 -27.34 9.45 26.33
CA GLY A 452 -26.35 10.51 26.61
C GLY A 452 -25.45 10.85 25.41
N VAL A 453 -25.35 12.13 25.06
CA VAL A 453 -24.48 12.62 23.96
C VAL A 453 -23.00 12.40 24.31
N SER A 454 -22.32 11.52 23.57
CA SER A 454 -20.90 11.20 23.72
C SER A 454 -20.00 12.43 23.45
N LEU A 455 -19.06 12.70 24.37
CA LEU A 455 -18.15 13.87 24.35
C LEU A 455 -16.85 13.68 23.53
N LEU A 456 -16.78 12.67 22.66
CA LEU A 456 -15.67 12.52 21.70
C LEU A 456 -16.22 12.35 20.28
N PRO A 457 -15.56 12.93 19.25
CA PRO A 457 -16.12 13.01 17.91
C PRO A 457 -16.36 11.62 17.34
N GLU A 458 -17.63 11.31 17.08
CA GLU A 458 -18.09 10.20 16.27
C GLU A 458 -17.53 10.33 14.84
N LYS A 459 -16.31 9.87 14.66
CA LYS A 459 -15.90 9.27 13.39
C LYS A 459 -15.66 7.79 13.64
N LYS A 460 -16.73 7.08 14.05
CA LYS A 460 -16.97 5.71 13.57
C LYS A 460 -17.04 5.84 12.05
N THR A 461 -15.87 5.89 11.40
CA THR A 461 -15.79 5.51 10.00
C THR A 461 -16.44 4.15 9.93
N ASP A 462 -17.36 3.99 8.99
CA ASP A 462 -18.28 2.87 8.85
C ASP A 462 -17.52 1.61 8.42
N VAL A 463 -16.51 1.20 9.21
CA VAL A 463 -15.56 0.12 8.93
C VAL A 463 -16.34 -1.18 8.72
N GLU A 464 -17.41 -1.40 9.50
CA GLU A 464 -18.31 -2.53 9.32
C GLU A 464 -19.09 -2.47 8.01
N LYS A 465 -19.58 -1.30 7.59
CA LYS A 465 -20.25 -1.15 6.28
C LYS A 465 -19.27 -1.29 5.12
N GLU A 466 -18.07 -0.74 5.23
CA GLU A 466 -17.01 -0.92 4.22
C GLU A 466 -16.55 -2.38 4.15
N ILE A 467 -16.50 -3.10 5.27
CA ILE A 467 -16.20 -4.55 5.25
C ILE A 467 -17.33 -5.36 4.66
N LYS A 468 -18.58 -5.10 5.03
CA LYS A 468 -19.72 -5.75 4.38
C LYS A 468 -19.70 -5.53 2.86
N LYS A 469 -19.28 -4.34 2.41
CA LYS A 469 -19.08 -4.02 0.99
C LYS A 469 -17.90 -4.78 0.37
N ILE A 470 -16.76 -4.89 1.06
CA ILE A 470 -15.60 -5.69 0.62
C ILE A 470 -15.98 -7.16 0.51
N THR A 471 -16.55 -7.76 1.57
CA THR A 471 -16.95 -9.17 1.62
C THR A 471 -17.97 -9.49 0.53
N LYS A 472 -18.96 -8.63 0.30
CA LYS A 472 -19.94 -8.80 -0.78
C LYS A 472 -19.29 -8.81 -2.17
N LYS A 473 -18.31 -7.92 -2.40
CA LYS A 473 -17.55 -7.83 -3.67
C LYS A 473 -16.72 -9.08 -3.96
N PHE A 474 -16.18 -9.75 -2.94
CA PHE A 474 -15.45 -11.01 -3.11
C PHE A 474 -16.38 -12.22 -3.33
N VAL A 475 -17.52 -12.27 -2.64
CA VAL A 475 -18.52 -13.35 -2.82
C VAL A 475 -19.17 -13.30 -4.21
N GLU A 476 -19.31 -12.10 -4.81
CA GLU A 476 -19.84 -11.94 -6.18
C GLU A 476 -18.85 -12.33 -7.30
N TRP A 477 -17.58 -12.62 -7.00
CA TRP A 477 -16.57 -13.05 -7.98
C TRP A 477 -16.41 -14.59 -8.07
N ASP A 478 -16.93 -15.33 -7.09
CA ASP A 478 -16.84 -16.80 -7.00
C ASP A 478 -18.15 -17.53 -7.40
N MET A 479 -19.08 -16.83 -8.06
CA MET A 479 -20.26 -17.40 -8.73
C MET A 479 -20.22 -17.08 -10.22
#